data_AF-A0A552DFW7-F1
#
_entry.id   AF-A0A552DFW7-F1
#
_cell.length_a   1.000
_cell.length_b   1.000
_cell.length_c   1.000
_cell.angle_alpha   90.00
_cell.angle_beta   90.00
_cell.angle_gamma   90.00
#
_symmetry.space_group_name_H-M   'P 1'
#
loop_
_entity.id
_entity.type
_entity.pdbx_description
1 polymer ?
#
loop_
_entity_poly.entity_id
_entity_poly.type
_entity_poly.pdbx_seq_one_letter_code
_entity_poly.pdbx_strand_id
1 'polypeptide(L)' 'MTDNRTSMPEHLEEYWQKNQQIWGLFWIHPTTTMGKLAEELIMIWETTEAEEWINVVDWIPF' A
#
# COMPACT_ATOMS: atom_id res chain seq x y z
N MET A 1 -6.00 -4.83 -17.51
CA MET A 1 -5.73 -4.58 -16.08
C MET A 1 -7.04 -4.82 -15.34
N THR A 2 -7.08 -5.80 -14.45
CA THR A 2 -8.26 -6.09 -13.65
C THR A 2 -8.40 -4.98 -12.61
N ASP A 3 -9.36 -4.08 -12.82
CA ASP A 3 -9.72 -2.98 -11.91
C ASP A 3 -10.47 -3.50 -10.65
N ASN A 4 -10.29 -4.79 -10.33
CA ASN A 4 -11.01 -5.47 -9.28
C ASN A 4 -10.23 -5.39 -7.97
N ARG A 5 -10.32 -4.24 -7.30
CA ARG A 5 -9.79 -4.05 -5.94
C ARG A 5 -10.48 -4.94 -4.90
N THR A 6 -11.63 -5.53 -5.25
CA THR A 6 -12.43 -6.39 -4.36
C THR A 6 -11.75 -7.71 -4.03
N SER A 7 -10.93 -8.27 -4.93
CA SER A 7 -10.23 -9.55 -4.69
C SER A 7 -8.83 -9.36 -4.08
N MET A 8 -8.33 -8.13 -3.97
CA MET A 8 -7.02 -7.85 -3.40
C MET A 8 -6.86 -8.33 -1.94
N PRO A 9 -7.86 -8.20 -1.04
CA PRO A 9 -7.76 -8.77 0.30
C PRO A 9 -7.52 -10.29 0.29
N GLU A 10 -8.22 -11.02 -0.59
CA GLU A 10 -8.06 -12.47 -0.74
C GLU A 10 -6.67 -12.83 -1.26
N HIS A 11 -6.15 -12.11 -2.25
CA HIS A 11 -4.79 -12.32 -2.76
C HIS A 11 -3.70 -12.05 -1.71
N LEU A 12 -3.90 -11.05 -0.83
CA LEU A 12 -2.99 -10.75 0.27
C LEU A 12 -2.99 -11.88 1.31
N GLU A 13 -4.17 -12.37 1.66
CA GLU A 13 -4.32 -13.50 2.59
C GLU A 13 -3.61 -14.75 2.05
N GLU A 14 -3.81 -15.10 0.77
CA GLU A 14 -3.11 -16.20 0.12
C GLU A 14 -1.57 -16.05 0.12
N TYR A 15 -1.06 -14.83 -0.06
CA TYR A 15 0.37 -14.53 -0.04
C TYR A 15 0.97 -14.74 1.35
N TRP A 16 0.29 -14.25 2.39
CA TRP A 16 0.72 -14.43 3.78
C TRP A 16 0.68 -15.89 4.21
N GLN A 17 -0.33 -16.67 3.79
CA GLN A 17 -0.40 -18.12 4.05
C GLN A 17 0.77 -18.91 3.42
N LYS A 18 1.39 -18.37 2.37
CA LYS A 18 2.58 -18.95 1.73
C LYS A 18 3.89 -18.52 2.39
N ASN A 19 3.84 -17.82 3.51
CA ASN A 19 4.98 -17.22 4.20
C ASN A 19 5.82 -16.32 3.26
N GLN A 20 5.16 -15.72 2.27
CA GLN A 20 5.76 -14.76 1.36
C GLN A 20 5.66 -13.36 1.96
N GLN A 21 6.68 -12.55 1.72
CA GLN A 21 6.69 -11.15 2.12
C GLN A 21 6.31 -10.27 0.95
N ILE A 22 5.59 -9.20 1.25
CA ILE A 22 5.33 -8.10 0.32
C ILE A 22 5.96 -6.82 0.85
N TRP A 23 6.31 -5.94 -0.07
CA TRP A 23 6.52 -4.53 0.26
C TRP A 23 5.19 -3.88 0.63
N GLY A 24 5.26 -2.80 1.40
CA GLY A 24 4.08 -2.08 1.88
C GLY A 24 3.11 -1.76 0.76
N LEU A 25 1.82 -1.94 1.04
CA LEU A 25 0.74 -1.62 0.10
C LEU A 25 -0.05 -0.43 0.64
N PHE A 26 -0.18 0.60 -0.20
CA PHE A 26 -1.02 1.76 0.09
C PHE A 26 -2.36 1.67 -0.62
N TRP A 27 -3.43 1.82 0.14
CA TRP A 27 -4.73 2.16 -0.39
C TRP A 27 -4.83 3.66 -0.61
N ILE A 28 -5.24 4.05 -1.81
CA ILE A 28 -5.42 5.46 -2.21
C ILE A 28 -6.88 5.71 -2.56
N HIS A 29 -7.37 6.91 -2.27
CA HIS A 29 -8.69 7.31 -2.71
C HIS A 29 -8.67 7.58 -4.24
N PRO A 30 -9.66 7.12 -5.02
CA PRO A 30 -9.64 7.26 -6.49
C PRO A 30 -9.59 8.70 -6.99
N THR A 31 -10.00 9.66 -6.16
CA THR A 31 -10.02 11.09 -6.49
C THR A 31 -8.78 11.84 -6.00
N THR A 32 -7.85 11.19 -5.29
CA THR A 32 -6.62 11.84 -4.85
C THR A 32 -5.77 12.22 -6.05
N THR A 33 -5.30 13.47 -6.08
CA THR A 33 -4.45 13.95 -7.17
C THR A 33 -3.04 13.37 -7.07
N MET A 34 -2.36 13.21 -8.21
CA MET A 34 -0.98 12.71 -8.21
C MET A 34 -0.01 13.62 -7.44
N GLY A 35 -0.24 14.94 -7.44
CA GLY A 35 0.58 15.88 -6.66
C GLY A 35 0.46 15.60 -5.17
N LYS A 36 -0.76 15.39 -4.68
CA LYS A 36 -1.00 15.04 -3.27
C LYS A 36 -0.37 13.69 -2.92
N LEU A 37 -0.52 12.67 -3.77
CA LEU A 37 0.14 11.37 -3.56
C LEU A 37 1.66 11.49 -3.46
N ALA A 38 2.29 12.32 -4.29
CA ALA A 38 3.74 12.54 -4.24
C ALA A 38 4.19 13.19 -2.93
N GLU A 39 3.46 14.21 -2.45
CA GLU A 39 3.73 14.85 -1.16
C GLU A 39 3.65 13.85 0.01
N GLU A 40 2.62 13.01 0.03
CA GLU A 40 2.43 12.01 1.09
C GLU A 40 3.51 10.92 1.05
N LEU A 41 3.88 10.44 -0.15
CA LEU A 41 4.95 9.46 -0.29
C LEU A 41 6.31 10.01 0.16
N ILE A 42 6.59 11.29 -0.12
CA ILE A 42 7.80 11.95 0.39
C ILE A 42 7.75 12.00 1.92
N MET A 43 6.62 12.38 2.52
CA MET A 43 6.51 12.44 3.98
C MET A 43 6.75 11.07 4.63
N ILE A 44 6.12 10.02 4.09
CA ILE A 44 6.32 8.65 4.55
C ILE A 44 7.80 8.24 4.45
N TRP A 45 8.41 8.49 3.29
CA TRP A 45 9.83 8.18 3.06
C TRP A 45 10.76 8.88 4.05
N GLU A 46 10.47 10.13 4.44
CA GLU A 46 11.32 10.90 5.36
C GLU A 46 11.12 10.51 6.84
N THR A 47 10.04 9.81 7.18
CA THR A 47 9.63 9.55 8.57
C THR A 47 9.67 8.10 8.99
N THR A 48 9.93 7.18 8.05
CA THR A 48 9.93 5.74 8.28
C THR A 48 11.05 5.07 7.50
N GLU A 49 11.49 3.91 7.98
CA GLU A 49 12.46 3.06 7.30
C GLU A 49 11.75 1.99 6.44
N ALA A 50 12.43 1.48 5.41
CA ALA A 50 11.84 0.54 4.46
C ALA A 50 11.39 -0.77 5.11
N GLU A 51 12.12 -1.23 6.14
CA GLU A 51 11.83 -2.46 6.89
C GLU A 51 10.51 -2.36 7.67
N GLU A 52 10.10 -1.15 8.05
CA GLU A 52 8.83 -0.90 8.75
C GLU A 52 7.61 -1.18 7.86
N TRP A 53 7.79 -1.22 6.54
CA TRP A 53 6.71 -1.43 5.58
C TRP A 53 6.57 -2.88 5.11
N ILE A 54 7.38 -3.82 5.60
CA ILE A 54 7.26 -5.23 5.22
C ILE A 54 5.93 -5.79 5.74
N ASN A 55 5.10 -6.32 4.84
CA ASN A 55 3.78 -6.87 5.13
C ASN A 55 2.77 -5.88 5.75
N VAL A 56 3.03 -4.57 5.62
CA VAL A 56 2.10 -3.53 6.06
C VAL A 56 1.14 -3.16 4.94
N VAL A 57 -0.13 -3.03 5.29
CA VAL A 57 -1.19 -2.53 4.41
C VAL A 57 -1.83 -1.36 5.12
N ASP A 58 -1.72 -0.17 4.54
CA ASP A 58 -2.24 1.05 5.16
C ASP A 58 -2.90 1.98 4.13
N TRP A 59 -3.64 2.96 4.61
CA TRP A 59 -4.26 4.00 3.79
C TRP A 59 -3.37 5.24 3.75
N ILE A 60 -3.20 5.83 2.57
CA ILE A 60 -2.73 7.23 2.51
C ILE A 60 -3.92 8.09 2.96
N PRO A 61 -3.81 8.85 4.06
CA PRO A 61 -4.98 9.41 4.75
C PRO A 61 -5.71 10.56 4.02
N PHE A 62 -5.39 10.89 2.75
CA PHE A 62 -5.92 12.08 2.06
C PHE A 62 -6.19 11.93 0.55
#